data_AF-A0A8I3A258-F1
#
_entry.id   AF-A0A8I3A258-F1
#
_cell.length_a   1.000
_cell.length_b   1.000
_cell.length_c   1.000
_cell.angle_alpha   90.00
_cell.angle_beta   90.00
_cell.angle_gamma   90.00
#
_symmetry.space_group_name_H-M   'P 1'
#
loop_
_entity.id
_entity.type
_entity.pdbx_description
1 polymer ?
#
loop_
_entity_poly.entity_id
_entity_poly.type
_entity_poly.pdbx_seq_one_letter_code
_entity_poly.pdbx_strand_id
1 'polypeptide(L)'
;MIGFLFAHTSPQQYTKIARIHASTASVYTLAISHDGELLASGGADGMTIWRISSGKEISSSGTNQDTCGAVSCAIWMKTRFTTTETLCYGTGLGYLVFLRPNPVDRKFQEVCARRLGAGFEITCVAWDASWLEDGLRVAVGMRDNVVQVLLLNANSQLQSIFAGRLDDTVPRSVAFSGHENLYIFGLFDGKVMNISDGNILNEHHCGSIIGYTAISLKKHLVVVDNAANGFTLYRLDSPSPIRTYITEPPTVLVPKQVAFGEDVKIVVGGSDNGNVYIFNRRSGELLEALCHARSGLVQSIAVRDIDGHCKIASASATPGRRCVTINIWQHQYAPPKLNNKPNLCTRWTLKSSLWVMVRILTLVALLVALIGLGIARLDPVPQIAHWCAKFQEERVSALRSSPEPVKGRYPLTGDESGGMTLQDMAERFMALALQADHSTFAVHDQREEQVSTNDRIIYL
;
A
#
# COMPACT_ATOMS: atom_id res chain seq x y z
N MET A 1 -24.97 27.71 -35.72
CA MET A 1 -26.03 26.68 -35.79
C MET A 1 -25.30 25.34 -36.00
N ILE A 2 -24.88 24.71 -34.90
CA ILE A 2 -25.41 23.41 -34.40
C ILE A 2 -25.20 22.29 -35.45
N GLY A 3 -24.48 21.20 -35.21
CA GLY A 3 -24.44 20.49 -33.94
C GLY A 3 -23.26 19.55 -33.73
N PHE A 4 -22.98 19.41 -32.43
CA PHE A 4 -22.44 18.23 -31.77
C PHE A 4 -23.20 16.96 -32.19
N LEU A 5 -22.50 15.82 -32.23
CA LEU A 5 -22.92 14.58 -31.56
C LEU A 5 -21.74 13.57 -31.52
N PHE A 6 -21.20 13.41 -30.32
CA PHE A 6 -20.63 12.24 -29.65
C PHE A 6 -19.72 11.25 -30.40
N ALA A 7 -18.47 11.18 -29.91
CA ALA A 7 -17.84 9.92 -29.51
C ALA A 7 -16.61 10.19 -28.64
N HIS A 8 -16.79 10.43 -27.34
CA HIS A 8 -15.71 10.31 -26.36
C HIS A 8 -16.14 9.35 -25.25
N THR A 9 -16.37 8.10 -25.62
CA THR A 9 -16.10 6.99 -24.69
C THR A 9 -14.58 6.90 -24.60
N SER A 10 -14.01 7.37 -23.49
CA SER A 10 -12.62 7.05 -23.15
C SER A 10 -12.46 5.52 -23.26
N PRO A 11 -11.48 5.01 -24.01
CA PRO A 11 -11.24 3.57 -24.03
C PRO A 11 -10.93 3.13 -22.60
N GLN A 12 -11.53 2.01 -22.16
CA GLN A 12 -11.23 1.40 -20.86
C GLN A 12 -9.72 1.38 -20.65
N GLN A 13 -9.27 2.00 -19.55
CA GLN A 13 -7.84 2.15 -19.28
C GLN A 13 -7.31 0.84 -18.71
N TYR A 14 -8.10 0.17 -17.88
CA TYR A 14 -7.70 -1.06 -17.21
C TYR A 14 -8.14 -2.31 -17.98
N THR A 15 -7.21 -3.25 -18.15
CA THR A 15 -7.46 -4.54 -18.76
C THR A 15 -7.34 -5.66 -17.73
N LYS A 16 -8.23 -6.66 -17.79
CA LYS A 16 -8.14 -7.84 -16.92
C LYS A 16 -7.05 -8.78 -17.43
N ILE A 17 -6.01 -9.00 -16.62
CA ILE A 17 -4.86 -9.83 -16.99
C ILE A 17 -4.87 -11.22 -16.36
N ALA A 18 -5.59 -11.40 -15.24
CA ALA A 18 -5.72 -12.69 -14.58
C ALA A 18 -7.06 -12.81 -13.84
N ARG A 19 -7.53 -14.05 -13.71
CA ARG A 19 -8.63 -14.45 -12.84
C ARG A 19 -8.22 -15.69 -12.07
N ILE A 20 -8.32 -15.62 -10.74
CA ILE A 20 -7.95 -16.67 -9.81
C ILE A 20 -9.22 -17.11 -9.08
N HIS A 21 -9.39 -18.42 -8.93
CA HIS A 21 -10.45 -19.03 -8.14
C HIS A 21 -9.84 -19.52 -6.83
N ALA A 22 -10.07 -18.77 -5.77
CA ALA A 22 -9.64 -19.17 -4.44
C ALA A 22 -10.65 -20.19 -3.90
N SER A 23 -10.16 -21.30 -3.36
CA SER A 23 -10.99 -22.33 -2.73
C SER A 23 -11.65 -21.87 -1.43
N THR A 24 -11.22 -20.73 -0.90
CA THR A 24 -11.75 -20.15 0.34
C THR A 24 -13.15 -19.55 0.16
N ALA A 25 -13.92 -19.62 1.25
CA ALA A 25 -15.26 -19.04 1.34
C ALA A 25 -15.24 -17.49 1.40
N SER A 26 -14.19 -16.90 1.98
CA SER A 26 -14.09 -15.45 2.23
C SER A 26 -12.66 -14.93 2.08
N VAL A 27 -12.48 -13.77 1.46
CA VAL A 27 -11.17 -13.09 1.35
C VAL A 27 -11.28 -11.70 1.96
N TYR A 28 -10.62 -11.48 3.09
CA TYR A 28 -10.64 -10.23 3.86
C TYR A 28 -9.49 -9.29 3.52
N THR A 29 -8.39 -9.82 3.00
CA THR A 29 -7.22 -9.02 2.66
C THR A 29 -6.51 -9.53 1.42
N LEU A 30 -5.98 -8.59 0.64
CA LEU A 30 -5.14 -8.84 -0.54
C LEU A 30 -3.86 -8.02 -0.42
N ALA A 31 -2.74 -8.58 -0.86
CA ALA A 31 -1.49 -7.83 -0.96
C ALA A 31 -0.69 -8.27 -2.19
N ILE A 32 -0.28 -7.30 -3.02
CA ILE A 32 0.56 -7.52 -4.21
C ILE A 32 2.03 -7.28 -3.81
N SER A 33 2.92 -8.21 -4.18
CA SER A 33 4.37 -8.08 -3.97
C SER A 33 4.96 -6.86 -4.69
N HIS A 34 6.16 -6.41 -4.31
CA HIS A 34 6.76 -5.20 -4.90
C HIS A 34 7.17 -5.44 -6.36
N ASP A 35 7.54 -6.66 -6.72
CA ASP A 35 7.77 -7.07 -8.11
C ASP A 35 6.46 -7.30 -8.91
N GLY A 36 5.31 -7.39 -8.22
CA GLY A 36 4.01 -7.67 -8.82
C GLY A 36 3.88 -9.03 -9.47
N GLU A 37 4.74 -9.99 -9.13
CA GLU A 37 4.65 -11.37 -9.58
C GLU A 37 3.77 -12.22 -8.67
N LEU A 38 3.66 -11.83 -7.39
CA LEU A 38 2.93 -12.56 -6.36
C LEU A 38 1.73 -11.78 -5.83
N LEU A 39 0.71 -12.53 -5.47
CA LEU A 39 -0.46 -12.05 -4.73
C LEU A 39 -0.61 -12.89 -3.47
N ALA A 40 -0.77 -12.24 -2.32
CA ALA A 40 -1.23 -12.86 -1.10
C ALA A 40 -2.75 -12.62 -0.96
N SER A 41 -3.51 -13.64 -0.59
CA SER A 41 -4.92 -13.54 -0.23
C SER A 41 -5.15 -14.18 1.14
N GLY A 42 -5.61 -13.38 2.09
CA GLY A 42 -5.94 -13.83 3.44
C GLY A 42 -7.46 -13.87 3.65
N GLY A 43 -7.93 -14.92 4.31
CA GLY A 43 -9.34 -15.19 4.54
C GLY A 43 -9.62 -16.00 5.80
N ALA A 44 -10.82 -16.60 5.85
CA ALA A 44 -11.22 -17.49 6.94
C ALA A 44 -10.32 -18.74 7.03
N ASP A 45 -9.88 -19.24 5.88
CA ASP A 45 -9.08 -20.47 5.77
C ASP A 45 -7.56 -20.22 5.86
N GLY A 46 -7.15 -19.01 6.26
CA GLY A 46 -5.74 -18.64 6.40
C GLY A 46 -5.18 -17.85 5.22
N MET A 47 -3.86 -17.97 5.01
CA MET A 47 -3.10 -17.20 4.02
C MET A 47 -2.72 -18.07 2.82
N THR A 48 -3.08 -17.65 1.61
CA THR A 48 -2.70 -18.29 0.35
C THR A 48 -1.86 -17.34 -0.51
N ILE A 49 -0.81 -17.87 -1.13
CA ILE A 49 0.08 -17.10 -2.02
C ILE A 49 -0.06 -17.63 -3.45
N TRP A 50 -0.22 -16.71 -4.39
CA TRP A 50 -0.46 -17.01 -5.80
C TRP A 50 0.63 -16.39 -6.66
N ARG A 51 1.06 -17.12 -7.70
CA ARG A 51 1.77 -16.52 -8.82
C ARG A 51 0.74 -15.89 -9.77
N ILE A 52 0.79 -14.58 -9.95
CA ILE A 52 -0.18 -13.81 -10.75
C ILE A 52 -0.18 -14.27 -12.21
N SER A 53 1.01 -14.45 -12.80
CA SER A 53 1.13 -14.79 -14.23
C SER A 53 0.55 -16.16 -14.60
N SER A 54 0.59 -17.13 -13.69
CA SER A 54 0.07 -18.47 -13.93
C SER A 54 -1.26 -18.77 -13.23
N GLY A 55 -1.71 -17.89 -12.32
CA GLY A 55 -2.86 -18.13 -11.44
C GLY A 55 -2.71 -19.36 -10.54
N LYS A 56 -1.47 -19.82 -10.30
CA LYS A 56 -1.21 -21.05 -9.52
C LYS A 56 -0.85 -20.68 -8.09
N GLU A 57 -1.41 -21.46 -7.16
CA GLU A 57 -1.04 -21.41 -5.76
C GLU A 57 0.40 -21.89 -5.54
N ILE A 58 1.10 -21.21 -4.65
CA ILE A 58 2.43 -21.58 -4.15
C ILE A 58 2.23 -22.17 -2.77
N SER A 59 2.62 -23.44 -2.61
CA SER A 59 2.56 -24.13 -1.31
C SER A 59 3.36 -23.36 -0.26
N SER A 60 2.72 -23.10 0.88
CA SER A 60 3.39 -22.72 2.13
C SER A 60 3.57 -23.95 3.01
N SER A 61 4.75 -24.12 3.59
CA SER A 61 5.05 -25.19 4.54
C SER A 61 5.18 -24.62 5.95
N GLY A 62 4.58 -25.29 6.94
CA GLY A 62 4.72 -24.92 8.36
C GLY A 62 3.76 -23.84 8.84
N THR A 63 2.86 -23.33 7.99
CA THR A 63 1.79 -22.44 8.43
C THR A 63 0.76 -23.23 9.21
N ASN A 64 0.70 -22.97 10.51
CA ASN A 64 -0.32 -23.44 11.45
C ASN A 64 -1.69 -22.78 11.15
N GLN A 65 -2.14 -22.83 9.88
CA GLN A 65 -3.29 -22.09 9.33
C GLN A 65 -4.55 -22.34 10.18
N ASP A 66 -4.75 -23.58 10.62
CA ASP A 66 -5.91 -23.97 11.42
C ASP A 66 -5.90 -23.41 12.85
N THR A 67 -4.73 -23.01 13.39
CA THR A 67 -4.61 -22.56 14.79
C THR A 67 -4.46 -21.04 14.94
N CYS A 68 -4.04 -20.33 13.88
CA CYS A 68 -3.84 -18.89 13.92
C CYS A 68 -5.13 -18.10 13.70
N GLY A 69 -6.19 -18.76 13.21
CA GLY A 69 -7.48 -18.14 12.90
C GLY A 69 -7.47 -17.32 11.61
N ALA A 70 -8.60 -16.68 11.33
CA ALA A 70 -8.82 -15.94 10.09
C ALA A 70 -7.87 -14.75 9.93
N VAL A 71 -7.39 -14.52 8.69
CA VAL A 71 -6.43 -13.46 8.38
C VAL A 71 -7.17 -12.13 8.16
N SER A 72 -6.81 -11.11 8.93
CA SER A 72 -7.46 -9.79 8.92
C SER A 72 -6.70 -8.75 8.09
N CYS A 73 -5.36 -8.79 8.08
CA CYS A 73 -4.54 -7.84 7.33
C CYS A 73 -3.22 -8.47 6.84
N ALA A 74 -2.67 -7.96 5.74
CA ALA A 74 -1.40 -8.45 5.18
C ALA A 74 -0.63 -7.36 4.42
N ILE A 75 0.70 -7.42 4.49
CA ILE A 75 1.61 -6.54 3.74
C ILE A 75 2.84 -7.31 3.24
N TRP A 76 3.32 -6.94 2.06
CA TRP A 76 4.65 -7.32 1.60
C TRP A 76 5.67 -6.29 2.07
N MET A 77 6.87 -6.76 2.41
CA MET A 77 7.99 -5.93 2.86
C MET A 77 9.27 -6.34 2.15
N LYS A 78 10.10 -5.36 1.79
CA LYS A 78 11.37 -5.61 1.13
C LYS A 78 12.45 -4.70 1.69
N THR A 79 13.36 -5.25 2.48
CA THR A 79 14.51 -4.48 2.94
C THR A 79 15.54 -4.35 1.81
N ARG A 80 16.42 -3.35 1.93
CA ARG A 80 17.60 -3.25 1.07
C ARG A 80 18.66 -4.32 1.31
N PHE A 81 18.57 -5.02 2.44
CA PHE A 81 19.52 -6.05 2.85
C PHE A 81 19.11 -7.45 2.40
N THR A 82 17.82 -7.67 2.11
CA THR A 82 17.28 -8.95 1.68
C THR A 82 17.02 -8.98 0.18
N THR A 83 17.40 -10.06 -0.47
CA THR A 83 17.10 -10.28 -1.90
C THR A 83 15.63 -10.65 -2.12
N THR A 84 15.03 -11.31 -1.12
CA THR A 84 13.63 -11.76 -1.15
C THR A 84 12.72 -10.85 -0.33
N GLU A 85 11.45 -10.83 -0.71
CA GLU A 85 10.40 -10.14 0.04
C GLU A 85 9.94 -11.01 1.21
N THR A 86 9.54 -10.36 2.30
CA THR A 86 8.90 -10.99 3.45
C THR A 86 7.43 -10.60 3.45
N LEU A 87 6.54 -11.59 3.49
CA LEU A 87 5.12 -11.37 3.70
C LEU A 87 4.85 -11.34 5.20
N CYS A 88 4.13 -10.34 5.68
CA CYS A 88 3.63 -10.29 7.05
C CYS A 88 2.11 -10.22 7.04
N TYR A 89 1.46 -10.95 7.94
CA TYR A 89 0.03 -10.88 8.12
C TYR A 89 -0.38 -10.99 9.59
N GLY A 90 -1.49 -10.33 9.92
CA GLY A 90 -2.15 -10.39 11.21
C GLY A 90 -3.43 -11.24 11.14
N THR A 91 -3.83 -11.81 12.26
CA THR A 91 -5.05 -12.64 12.36
C THR A 91 -6.03 -12.14 13.41
N GLY A 92 -7.26 -12.63 13.32
CA GLY A 92 -8.35 -12.41 14.29
C GLY A 92 -8.04 -12.92 15.70
N LEU A 93 -7.11 -13.87 15.84
CA LEU A 93 -6.67 -14.41 17.15
C LEU A 93 -5.36 -13.78 17.66
N GLY A 94 -4.94 -12.68 17.02
CA GLY A 94 -3.81 -11.87 17.44
C GLY A 94 -2.44 -12.45 17.10
N TYR A 95 -2.35 -13.33 16.09
CA TYR A 95 -1.07 -13.82 15.59
C TYR A 95 -0.51 -12.87 14.54
N LEU A 96 0.72 -12.39 14.77
CA LEU A 96 1.54 -11.75 13.76
C LEU A 96 2.50 -12.79 13.17
N VAL A 97 2.37 -13.05 11.88
CA VAL A 97 3.12 -14.10 11.19
C VAL A 97 3.96 -13.50 10.07
N PHE A 98 5.18 -13.99 9.92
CA PHE A 98 6.13 -13.60 8.88
C PHE A 98 6.51 -14.81 8.04
N LEU A 99 6.32 -14.71 6.73
CA LEU A 99 6.68 -15.74 5.76
C LEU A 99 7.80 -15.23 4.83
N ARG A 100 8.77 -16.09 4.54
CA ARG A 100 9.79 -15.86 3.50
C ARG A 100 9.86 -17.04 2.54
N PRO A 101 10.17 -16.82 1.26
CA PRO A 101 10.39 -17.91 0.34
C PRO A 101 11.70 -18.61 0.68
N ASN A 102 11.67 -19.95 0.72
CA ASN A 102 12.86 -20.77 0.80
C ASN A 102 13.72 -20.53 -0.46
N PRO A 103 15.03 -20.28 -0.32
CA PRO A 103 15.92 -20.00 -1.45
C PRO A 103 15.99 -21.12 -2.50
N VAL A 104 15.72 -22.36 -2.10
CA VAL A 104 15.88 -23.56 -2.94
C VAL A 104 14.62 -23.89 -3.72
N ASP A 105 13.50 -24.16 -3.02
CA ASP A 105 12.26 -24.64 -3.65
C ASP A 105 11.24 -23.51 -3.90
N ARG A 106 11.53 -22.29 -3.45
CA ARG A 106 10.67 -21.09 -3.52
C ARG A 106 9.32 -21.24 -2.81
N LYS A 107 9.13 -22.27 -1.99
CA LYS A 107 7.97 -22.39 -1.12
C LYS A 107 8.08 -21.41 0.03
N PHE A 108 6.96 -20.87 0.49
CA PHE A 108 6.97 -19.96 1.63
C PHE A 108 7.04 -20.75 2.94
N GLN A 109 7.92 -20.28 3.83
CA GLN A 109 8.13 -20.87 5.15
C GLN A 109 7.86 -19.83 6.22
N GLU A 110 7.27 -20.28 7.33
CA GLU A 110 7.13 -19.48 8.52
C GLU A 110 8.50 -19.19 9.13
N VAL A 111 8.79 -17.90 9.25
CA VAL A 111 10.03 -17.37 9.82
C VAL A 111 9.82 -17.01 11.30
N CYS A 112 8.66 -16.46 11.60
CA CYS A 112 8.23 -16.12 12.94
C CYS A 112 6.70 -16.08 12.99
N ALA A 113 6.10 -16.72 13.99
CA ALA A 113 4.73 -16.46 14.41
C ALA A 113 4.71 -16.11 15.89
N ARG A 114 4.01 -15.02 16.23
CA ARG A 114 3.87 -14.56 17.62
C ARG A 114 2.43 -14.15 17.88
N ARG A 115 1.81 -14.74 18.90
CA ARG A 115 0.57 -14.22 19.47
C ARG A 115 0.88 -12.99 20.33
N LEU A 116 0.29 -11.85 20.02
CA LEU A 116 0.52 -10.58 20.69
C LEU A 116 -0.50 -10.37 21.81
N GLY A 117 -0.06 -9.82 22.96
CA GLY A 117 -0.94 -9.46 24.07
C GLY A 117 -1.90 -10.58 24.50
N ALA A 118 -3.17 -10.21 24.74
CA ALA A 118 -4.25 -11.16 25.02
C ALA A 118 -4.75 -11.92 23.76
N GLY A 119 -4.20 -11.57 22.59
CA GLY A 119 -4.52 -12.10 21.27
C GLY A 119 -5.90 -11.74 20.77
N PHE A 120 -6.20 -10.44 20.85
CA PHE A 120 -7.25 -9.81 20.07
C PHE A 120 -6.83 -9.65 18.61
N GLU A 121 -7.80 -9.46 17.73
CA GLU A 121 -7.58 -9.25 16.30
C GLU A 121 -6.52 -8.18 16.03
N ILE A 122 -5.57 -8.50 15.14
CA ILE A 122 -4.67 -7.50 14.56
C ILE A 122 -5.40 -6.85 13.38
N THR A 123 -5.96 -5.68 13.64
CA THR A 123 -6.76 -4.91 12.67
C THR A 123 -5.94 -4.29 11.55
N CYS A 124 -4.66 -3.95 11.80
CA CYS A 124 -3.78 -3.37 10.79
C CYS A 124 -2.30 -3.64 11.07
N VAL A 125 -1.51 -3.60 10.00
CA VAL A 125 -0.05 -3.68 10.04
C VAL A 125 0.55 -2.69 9.04
N ALA A 126 1.64 -2.03 9.43
CA ALA A 126 2.45 -1.20 8.55
C ALA A 126 3.93 -1.51 8.72
N TRP A 127 4.68 -1.35 7.64
CA TRP A 127 6.12 -1.53 7.62
C TRP A 127 6.82 -0.17 7.47
N ASP A 128 7.84 0.05 8.28
CA ASP A 128 8.72 1.21 8.17
C ASP A 128 9.73 1.00 7.04
N ALA A 129 9.37 1.43 5.83
CA ALA A 129 10.27 1.40 4.68
C ALA A 129 11.46 2.38 4.79
N SER A 130 11.40 3.33 5.71
CA SER A 130 12.50 4.27 5.99
C SER A 130 13.52 3.70 6.97
N TRP A 131 13.20 2.57 7.62
CA TRP A 131 14.10 1.88 8.54
C TRP A 131 15.38 1.45 7.84
N LEU A 132 16.50 1.98 8.34
CA LEU A 132 17.82 1.82 7.73
C LEU A 132 18.66 0.73 8.39
N GLU A 133 18.28 0.26 9.57
CA GLU A 133 19.03 -0.77 10.28
C GLU A 133 18.64 -2.18 9.81
N ASP A 134 19.36 -3.17 10.33
CA ASP A 134 19.05 -4.56 10.03
C ASP A 134 17.71 -4.98 10.67
N GLY A 135 16.99 -5.88 10.00
CA GLY A 135 15.66 -6.33 10.40
C GLY A 135 14.49 -5.55 9.77
N LEU A 136 13.30 -5.88 10.24
CA LEU A 136 12.03 -5.34 9.78
C LEU A 136 11.29 -4.68 10.95
N ARG A 137 11.18 -3.36 10.90
CA ARG A 137 10.38 -2.60 11.87
C ARG A 137 8.94 -2.47 11.37
N VAL A 138 8.00 -2.95 12.18
CA VAL A 138 6.57 -2.96 11.86
C VAL A 138 5.76 -2.34 12.97
N ALA A 139 4.69 -1.65 12.62
CA ALA A 139 3.66 -1.20 13.55
C ALA A 139 2.42 -2.08 13.37
N VAL A 140 1.78 -2.43 14.48
CA VAL A 140 0.55 -3.20 14.51
C VAL A 140 -0.49 -2.50 15.36
N GLY A 141 -1.72 -2.46 14.87
CA GLY A 141 -2.89 -2.02 15.62
C GLY A 141 -3.79 -3.21 15.93
N MET A 142 -4.25 -3.30 17.18
CA MET A 142 -5.06 -4.39 17.69
C MET A 142 -6.45 -3.89 18.11
N ARG A 143 -7.43 -4.79 18.05
CA ARG A 143 -8.83 -4.49 18.37
C ARG A 143 -9.10 -4.08 19.81
N ASP A 144 -8.21 -4.41 20.75
CA ASP A 144 -8.30 -3.98 22.14
C ASP A 144 -7.64 -2.62 22.40
N ASN A 145 -7.63 -1.74 21.38
CA ASN A 145 -7.05 -0.39 21.39
C ASN A 145 -5.52 -0.38 21.57
N VAL A 146 -4.84 -1.51 21.43
CA VAL A 146 -3.38 -1.59 21.60
C VAL A 146 -2.68 -1.32 20.27
N VAL A 147 -1.62 -0.52 20.33
CA VAL A 147 -0.71 -0.26 19.21
C VAL A 147 0.69 -0.66 19.65
N GLN A 148 1.39 -1.43 18.84
CA GLN A 148 2.76 -1.85 19.12
C GLN A 148 3.67 -1.58 17.92
N VAL A 149 4.92 -1.24 18.21
CA VAL A 149 6.00 -1.19 17.23
C VAL A 149 6.98 -2.31 17.59
N LEU A 150 7.23 -3.18 16.63
CA LEU A 150 7.99 -4.41 16.79
C LEU A 150 9.15 -4.44 15.78
N LEU A 151 10.27 -5.03 16.17
CA LEU A 151 11.42 -5.28 15.31
C LEU A 151 11.61 -6.78 15.14
N LEU A 152 11.49 -7.27 13.91
CA LEU A 152 11.94 -8.62 13.54
C LEU A 152 13.41 -8.53 13.14
N ASN A 153 14.30 -9.03 13.98
CA ASN A 153 15.74 -9.01 13.73
C ASN A 153 16.16 -10.05 12.66
N ALA A 154 17.43 -10.02 12.25
CA ALA A 154 17.97 -10.99 11.28
C ALA A 154 17.88 -12.45 11.73
N ASN A 155 17.92 -12.69 13.05
CA ASN A 155 17.74 -14.01 13.64
C ASN A 155 16.27 -14.44 13.72
N SER A 156 15.37 -13.69 13.09
CA SER A 156 13.93 -14.00 13.03
C SER A 156 13.24 -13.98 14.40
N GLN A 157 13.82 -13.25 15.35
CA GLN A 157 13.21 -13.00 16.65
C GLN A 157 12.51 -11.65 16.64
N LEU A 158 11.29 -11.65 17.17
CA LEU A 158 10.46 -10.46 17.27
C LEU A 158 10.65 -9.81 18.64
N GLN A 159 11.05 -8.54 18.64
CA GLN A 159 11.27 -7.73 19.84
C GLN A 159 10.29 -6.56 19.84
N SER A 160 9.77 -6.21 21.02
CA SER A 160 8.94 -5.02 21.16
C SER A 160 9.83 -3.79 21.36
N ILE A 161 9.63 -2.76 20.53
CA ILE A 161 10.25 -1.45 20.69
C ILE A 161 9.36 -0.59 21.60
N PHE A 162 8.06 -0.59 21.32
CA PHE A 162 7.08 0.22 22.02
C PHE A 162 5.70 -0.45 21.99
N ALA A 163 4.92 -0.29 23.05
CA ALA A 163 3.51 -0.67 23.11
C ALA A 163 2.73 0.37 23.92
N GLY A 164 1.60 0.81 23.38
CA GLY A 164 0.68 1.73 24.03
C GLY A 164 -0.77 1.31 23.84
N ARG A 165 -1.63 1.75 24.74
CA ARG A 165 -3.08 1.55 24.66
C ARG A 165 -3.72 2.91 24.41
N LEU A 166 -4.56 2.97 23.40
CA LEU A 166 -5.41 4.11 23.09
C LEU A 166 -6.65 4.06 24.01
N ASP A 167 -7.20 5.21 24.35
CA ASP A 167 -8.27 5.29 25.35
C ASP A 167 -9.56 4.61 24.87
N ASP A 168 -10.08 5.05 23.72
CA ASP A 168 -11.41 4.68 23.18
C ASP A 168 -11.39 4.45 21.66
N THR A 169 -10.21 4.29 21.07
CA THR A 169 -10.04 4.12 19.62
C THR A 169 -9.49 2.75 19.25
N VAL A 170 -10.19 2.07 18.33
CA VAL A 170 -9.67 0.88 17.65
C VAL A 170 -8.84 1.32 16.43
N PRO A 171 -7.54 0.99 16.34
CA PRO A 171 -6.67 1.42 15.24
C PRO A 171 -7.00 0.70 13.92
N ARG A 172 -7.67 1.35 12.98
CA ARG A 172 -7.97 0.77 11.66
C ARG A 172 -6.80 0.75 10.70
N SER A 173 -5.92 1.75 10.77
CA SER A 173 -4.72 1.83 9.94
C SER A 173 -3.63 2.59 10.68
N VAL A 174 -2.38 2.25 10.36
CA VAL A 174 -1.19 2.88 10.92
C VAL A 174 -0.21 3.22 9.81
N ALA A 175 0.56 4.30 9.96
CA ALA A 175 1.59 4.68 8.99
C ALA A 175 2.75 5.43 9.64
N PHE A 176 3.98 5.03 9.33
CA PHE A 176 5.20 5.68 9.83
C PHE A 176 5.43 7.02 9.13
N SER A 177 5.35 8.14 9.86
CA SER A 177 5.62 9.50 9.35
C SER A 177 7.11 9.89 9.44
N GLY A 178 7.93 9.06 10.07
CA GLY A 178 9.36 9.25 10.27
C GLY A 178 9.92 8.19 11.21
N HIS A 179 11.12 8.43 11.76
CA HIS A 179 11.80 7.45 12.61
C HIS A 179 11.02 7.09 13.87
N GLU A 180 10.29 8.01 14.50
CA GLU A 180 9.58 7.73 15.78
C GLU A 180 8.07 8.00 15.70
N ASN A 181 7.61 8.62 14.61
CA ASN A 181 6.23 9.09 14.50
C ASN A 181 5.35 8.10 13.76
N LEU A 182 4.19 7.83 14.33
CA LEU A 182 3.17 6.94 13.79
C LEU A 182 1.84 7.68 13.70
N TYR A 183 1.30 7.79 12.49
CA TYR A 183 -0.11 8.13 12.33
C TYR A 183 -0.98 6.91 12.59
N ILE A 184 -2.10 7.13 13.26
CA ILE A 184 -3.09 6.13 13.61
C ILE A 184 -4.46 6.67 13.22
N PHE A 185 -5.22 5.85 12.50
CA PHE A 185 -6.57 6.16 12.04
C PHE A 185 -7.53 5.24 12.76
N GLY A 186 -8.46 5.83 13.51
CA GLY A 186 -9.45 5.08 14.28
C GLY A 186 -10.56 4.49 13.41
N LEU A 187 -11.09 3.35 13.82
CA LEU A 187 -12.22 2.68 13.18
C LEU A 187 -13.52 3.34 13.66
N PHE A 188 -14.30 3.88 12.73
CA PHE A 188 -15.62 4.49 12.94
C PHE A 188 -15.73 5.72 13.84
N ASP A 189 -14.68 6.12 14.54
CA ASP A 189 -14.67 7.32 15.38
C ASP A 189 -14.21 8.59 14.64
N GLY A 190 -13.60 8.44 13.45
CA GLY A 190 -13.05 9.55 12.68
C GLY A 190 -11.72 10.08 13.22
N LYS A 191 -11.16 9.49 14.28
CA LYS A 191 -9.95 9.98 14.94
C LYS A 191 -8.70 9.75 14.09
N VAL A 192 -7.87 10.77 14.02
CA VAL A 192 -6.54 10.73 13.42
C VAL A 192 -5.54 11.23 14.46
N MET A 193 -4.70 10.32 14.94
CA MET A 193 -3.69 10.59 15.96
C MET A 193 -2.30 10.49 15.35
N ASN A 194 -1.40 11.35 15.80
CA ASN A 194 0.03 11.22 15.56
C ASN A 194 0.70 10.93 16.91
N ILE A 195 1.39 9.80 17.00
CA ILE A 195 2.02 9.31 18.22
C ILE A 195 3.52 9.21 18.03
N SER A 196 4.28 9.56 19.05
CA SER A 196 5.73 9.39 19.12
C SER A 196 6.10 8.78 20.47
N ASP A 197 6.79 7.63 20.44
CA ASP A 197 7.21 6.87 21.63
C ASP A 197 6.10 6.68 22.68
N GLY A 198 4.87 6.49 22.20
CA GLY A 198 3.67 6.29 23.01
C GLY A 198 2.97 7.51 23.54
N ASN A 199 3.49 8.70 23.26
CA ASN A 199 2.82 9.94 23.58
C ASN A 199 2.04 10.44 22.36
N ILE A 200 0.78 10.80 22.56
CA ILE A 200 -0.03 11.43 21.53
C ILE A 200 0.48 12.87 21.35
N LEU A 201 1.04 13.16 20.18
CA LEU A 201 1.55 14.48 19.82
C LEU A 201 0.44 15.39 19.31
N ASN A 202 -0.48 14.84 18.51
CA ASN A 202 -1.59 15.56 17.92
C ASN A 202 -2.77 14.60 17.71
N GLU A 203 -3.98 15.12 17.89
CA GLU A 203 -5.22 14.45 17.58
C GLU A 203 -6.14 15.41 16.85
N HIS A 204 -6.76 14.94 15.78
CA HIS A 204 -7.87 15.63 15.14
C HIS A 204 -8.87 14.62 14.60
N HIS A 205 -10.04 15.11 14.21
CA HIS A 205 -11.16 14.29 13.76
C HIS A 205 -11.47 14.60 12.31
N CYS A 206 -11.60 13.56 11.49
CA CYS A 206 -12.17 13.69 10.15
C CYS A 206 -13.65 14.07 10.26
N GLY A 207 -14.14 14.88 9.33
CA GLY A 207 -15.58 15.17 9.20
C GLY A 207 -16.44 13.98 8.77
N SER A 208 -15.84 12.80 8.60
CA SER A 208 -16.50 11.54 8.26
C SER A 208 -15.97 10.44 9.16
N ILE A 209 -16.80 9.42 9.40
CA ILE A 209 -16.32 8.15 9.95
C ILE A 209 -15.26 7.54 9.04
N ILE A 210 -14.44 6.66 9.62
CA ILE A 210 -13.36 5.97 8.92
C ILE A 210 -13.68 4.47 8.92
N GLY A 211 -14.12 3.95 7.78
CA GLY A 211 -14.25 2.49 7.58
C GLY A 211 -12.93 1.84 7.18
N TYR A 212 -12.20 2.48 6.27
CA TYR A 212 -10.87 2.10 5.79
C TYR A 212 -10.11 3.33 5.37
N THR A 213 -8.78 3.22 5.29
CA THR A 213 -7.93 4.33 4.85
C THR A 213 -6.84 3.88 3.91
N ALA A 214 -6.50 4.73 2.95
CA ALA A 214 -5.23 4.68 2.24
C ALA A 214 -4.46 5.97 2.44
N ILE A 215 -3.17 5.82 2.73
CA ILE A 215 -2.32 6.91 3.21
C ILE A 215 -1.19 7.14 2.21
N SER A 216 -0.96 8.41 1.85
CA SER A 216 0.18 8.85 1.06
C SER A 216 0.97 9.89 1.83
N LEU A 217 1.97 9.42 2.58
CA LEU A 217 2.87 10.27 3.36
C LEU A 217 3.62 11.27 2.46
N LYS A 218 4.14 10.81 1.32
CA LYS A 218 4.85 11.65 0.34
C LYS A 218 4.02 12.85 -0.15
N LYS A 219 2.69 12.71 -0.21
CA LYS A 219 1.78 13.77 -0.64
C LYS A 219 1.05 14.46 0.52
N HIS A 220 1.25 14.01 1.76
CA HIS A 220 0.48 14.39 2.94
C HIS A 220 -1.04 14.27 2.73
N LEU A 221 -1.48 13.14 2.17
CA LEU A 221 -2.88 12.86 1.88
C LEU A 221 -3.34 11.56 2.51
N VAL A 222 -4.60 11.53 2.91
CA VAL A 222 -5.31 10.31 3.27
C VAL A 222 -6.65 10.30 2.55
N VAL A 223 -7.04 9.15 2.02
CA VAL A 223 -8.41 8.91 1.58
C VAL A 223 -9.04 7.89 2.50
N VAL A 224 -10.26 8.17 2.94
CA VAL A 224 -11.02 7.31 3.85
C VAL A 224 -12.26 6.81 3.15
N ASP A 225 -12.65 5.58 3.41
CA ASP A 225 -14.02 5.13 3.18
C ASP A 225 -14.91 5.78 4.24
N ASN A 226 -15.86 6.59 3.78
CA ASN A 226 -16.77 7.32 4.67
C ASN A 226 -17.96 6.47 5.10
N ALA A 227 -18.05 5.21 4.64
CA ALA A 227 -19.14 4.26 4.90
C ALA A 227 -20.55 4.84 4.67
N ALA A 228 -20.65 5.89 3.83
CA ALA A 228 -21.88 6.58 3.50
C ALA A 228 -22.13 6.55 1.99
N ASN A 229 -21.38 7.33 1.21
CA ASN A 229 -21.62 7.48 -0.23
C ASN A 229 -20.36 7.31 -1.09
N GLY A 230 -19.26 6.85 -0.49
CA GLY A 230 -18.03 6.52 -1.18
C GLY A 230 -16.80 6.88 -0.36
N PHE A 231 -15.90 7.67 -0.94
CA PHE A 231 -14.57 7.89 -0.36
C PHE A 231 -14.30 9.38 -0.18
N THR A 232 -13.70 9.79 0.93
CA THR A 232 -13.40 11.21 1.21
C THR A 232 -11.91 11.44 1.38
N LEU A 233 -11.36 12.43 0.67
CA LEU A 233 -9.96 12.83 0.68
C LEU A 233 -9.74 13.94 1.70
N TYR A 234 -8.72 13.78 2.55
CA TYR A 234 -8.25 14.76 3.52
C TYR A 234 -6.75 15.02 3.33
N ARG A 235 -6.26 16.12 3.91
CA ARG A 235 -4.82 16.25 4.22
C ARG A 235 -4.57 15.53 5.54
N LEU A 236 -3.37 14.98 5.71
CA LEU A 236 -3.02 14.25 6.94
C LEU A 236 -3.15 15.07 8.21
N ASP A 237 -2.96 16.39 8.12
CA ASP A 237 -2.92 17.28 9.28
C ASP A 237 -4.14 18.23 9.34
N SER A 238 -5.22 17.89 8.64
CA SER A 238 -6.39 18.77 8.52
C SER A 238 -7.70 18.00 8.67
N PRO A 239 -8.61 18.45 9.56
CA PRO A 239 -9.92 17.83 9.73
C PRO A 239 -10.87 18.10 8.55
N SER A 240 -10.62 19.17 7.77
CA SER A 240 -11.51 19.56 6.67
C SER A 240 -11.34 18.67 5.44
N PRO A 241 -12.44 18.15 4.85
CA PRO A 241 -12.38 17.36 3.63
C PRO A 241 -11.96 18.22 2.44
N ILE A 242 -11.08 17.66 1.60
CA ILE A 242 -10.75 18.24 0.29
C ILE A 242 -11.85 17.92 -0.72
N ARG A 243 -12.30 16.66 -0.72
CA ARG A 243 -13.21 16.13 -1.76
C ARG A 243 -13.84 14.81 -1.33
N THR A 244 -15.06 14.55 -1.78
CA THR A 244 -15.70 13.23 -1.73
C THR A 244 -15.86 12.66 -3.14
N TYR A 245 -15.55 11.39 -3.31
CA TYR A 245 -15.73 10.58 -4.53
C TYR A 245 -16.98 9.74 -4.34
N ILE A 246 -18.02 10.06 -5.10
CA ILE A 246 -19.35 9.49 -4.92
C ILE A 246 -19.44 8.20 -5.74
N THR A 247 -19.80 7.10 -5.09
CA THR A 247 -20.16 5.84 -5.74
C THR A 247 -21.66 5.77 -5.98
N GLU A 248 -22.12 4.71 -6.65
CA GLU A 248 -23.55 4.39 -6.62
C GLU A 248 -24.04 4.20 -5.16
N PRO A 249 -25.32 4.49 -4.87
CA PRO A 249 -25.87 4.35 -3.53
C PRO A 249 -25.61 2.94 -2.98
N PRO A 250 -25.05 2.81 -1.76
CA PRO A 250 -24.76 1.50 -1.21
C PRO A 250 -26.05 0.75 -0.93
N THR A 251 -26.05 -0.53 -1.28
CA THR A 251 -27.09 -1.47 -0.87
C THR A 251 -26.81 -2.01 0.54
N VAL A 252 -25.54 -2.03 0.95
CA VAL A 252 -25.10 -2.48 2.26
C VAL A 252 -24.07 -1.52 2.84
N LEU A 253 -24.32 -1.09 4.06
CA LEU A 253 -23.48 -0.19 4.84
C LEU A 253 -22.33 -0.94 5.52
N VAL A 254 -21.38 -1.42 4.71
CA VAL A 254 -20.15 -2.08 5.18
C VAL A 254 -18.90 -1.33 4.73
N PRO A 255 -17.84 -1.31 5.55
CA PRO A 255 -16.57 -0.73 5.13
C PRO A 255 -16.01 -1.37 3.87
N LYS A 256 -15.51 -0.54 2.95
CA LYS A 256 -14.93 -0.93 1.66
C LYS A 256 -13.47 -0.51 1.63
N GLN A 257 -12.58 -1.39 1.19
CA GLN A 257 -11.17 -0.99 1.04
C GLN A 257 -11.02 0.10 -0.02
N VAL A 258 -10.11 1.02 0.27
CA VAL A 258 -9.73 2.14 -0.59
C VAL A 258 -8.21 2.15 -0.73
N ALA A 259 -7.71 2.57 -1.89
CA ALA A 259 -6.29 2.64 -2.20
C ALA A 259 -5.96 3.80 -3.14
N PHE A 260 -4.73 4.29 -3.08
CA PHE A 260 -4.17 5.16 -4.11
C PHE A 260 -3.52 4.32 -5.22
N GLY A 261 -3.54 4.83 -6.45
CA GLY A 261 -2.83 4.24 -7.60
C GLY A 261 -2.27 5.30 -8.54
N GLU A 262 -1.55 4.85 -9.56
CA GLU A 262 -0.90 5.67 -10.58
C GLU A 262 0.00 6.78 -10.03
N ASP A 263 0.85 6.47 -9.06
CA ASP A 263 1.66 7.44 -8.31
C ASP A 263 0.77 8.49 -7.60
N VAL A 264 -0.35 8.05 -7.01
CA VAL A 264 -1.31 8.89 -6.26
C VAL A 264 -2.06 9.88 -7.18
N LYS A 265 -2.28 9.51 -8.44
CA LYS A 265 -3.13 10.28 -9.37
C LYS A 265 -4.60 9.84 -9.31
N ILE A 266 -4.85 8.61 -8.90
CA ILE A 266 -6.20 8.05 -8.80
C ILE A 266 -6.52 7.57 -7.38
N VAL A 267 -7.81 7.45 -7.11
CA VAL A 267 -8.38 6.77 -5.95
C VAL A 267 -9.15 5.55 -6.45
N VAL A 268 -8.83 4.39 -5.89
CA VAL A 268 -9.47 3.11 -6.21
C VAL A 268 -10.25 2.65 -4.99
N GLY A 269 -11.50 2.25 -5.17
CA GLY A 269 -12.36 1.82 -4.09
C GLY A 269 -13.19 0.60 -4.43
N GLY A 270 -13.38 -0.28 -3.45
CA GLY A 270 -14.32 -1.40 -3.53
C GLY A 270 -15.78 -0.96 -3.54
N SER A 271 -16.69 -1.90 -3.73
CA SER A 271 -18.14 -1.65 -3.69
C SER A 271 -18.92 -2.81 -3.09
N ASP A 272 -20.22 -2.62 -2.91
CA ASP A 272 -21.20 -3.66 -2.55
C ASP A 272 -22.04 -4.15 -3.74
N ASN A 273 -21.74 -3.64 -4.95
CA ASN A 273 -22.52 -3.89 -6.16
C ASN A 273 -21.72 -4.64 -7.24
N GLY A 274 -20.57 -5.22 -6.89
CA GLY A 274 -19.76 -6.03 -7.81
C GLY A 274 -18.76 -5.23 -8.64
N ASN A 275 -18.56 -3.94 -8.35
CA ASN A 275 -17.67 -3.06 -9.10
C ASN A 275 -16.45 -2.62 -8.28
N VAL A 276 -15.40 -2.21 -8.98
CA VAL A 276 -14.29 -1.44 -8.42
C VAL A 276 -14.32 -0.06 -9.08
N TYR A 277 -14.44 0.99 -8.28
CA TYR A 277 -14.49 2.36 -8.79
C TYR A 277 -13.10 2.98 -8.85
N ILE A 278 -12.82 3.70 -9.94
CA ILE A 278 -11.58 4.42 -10.16
C ILE A 278 -11.90 5.88 -10.41
N PHE A 279 -11.42 6.75 -9.54
CA PHE A 279 -11.62 8.19 -9.62
C PHE A 279 -10.31 8.92 -9.88
N ASN A 280 -10.38 9.99 -10.66
CA ASN A 280 -9.30 10.96 -10.70
C ASN A 280 -9.21 11.68 -9.36
N ARG A 281 -8.07 11.58 -8.68
CA ARG A 281 -7.92 12.13 -7.33
C ARG A 281 -8.14 13.64 -7.29
N ARG A 282 -7.69 14.38 -8.31
CA ARG A 282 -7.77 15.85 -8.30
C ARG A 282 -9.12 16.38 -8.73
N SER A 283 -9.68 15.88 -9.85
CA SER A 283 -10.96 16.38 -10.37
C SER A 283 -12.16 15.81 -9.62
N GLY A 284 -12.06 14.58 -9.09
CA GLY A 284 -13.21 13.86 -8.53
C GLY A 284 -14.01 13.06 -9.55
N GLU A 285 -13.63 13.14 -10.81
CA GLU A 285 -14.32 12.45 -11.90
C GLU A 285 -14.16 10.94 -11.79
N LEU A 286 -15.26 10.20 -11.98
CA LEU A 286 -15.23 8.76 -12.15
C LEU A 286 -14.62 8.43 -13.51
N LEU A 287 -13.42 7.84 -13.51
CA LEU A 287 -12.71 7.46 -14.72
C LEU A 287 -13.22 6.12 -15.26
N GLU A 288 -13.38 5.14 -14.38
CA GLU A 288 -13.77 3.79 -14.77
C GLU A 288 -14.45 3.04 -13.61
N ALA A 289 -15.43 2.20 -13.93
CA ALA A 289 -16.03 1.24 -13.01
C ALA A 289 -15.75 -0.17 -13.53
N LEU A 290 -14.80 -0.87 -12.90
CA LEU A 290 -14.40 -2.21 -13.32
C LEU A 290 -15.41 -3.23 -12.81
N CYS A 291 -16.12 -3.89 -13.74
CA CYS A 291 -17.07 -4.93 -13.39
C CYS A 291 -16.34 -6.21 -12.93
N HIS A 292 -16.27 -6.42 -11.62
CA HIS A 292 -15.74 -7.64 -11.03
C HIS A 292 -16.77 -8.77 -11.10
N ALA A 293 -18.00 -8.50 -10.67
CA ALA A 293 -19.14 -9.41 -10.66
C ALA A 293 -20.43 -8.64 -10.99
N ARG A 294 -21.53 -9.37 -11.28
CA ARG A 294 -22.85 -8.75 -11.56
C ARG A 294 -23.49 -8.14 -10.32
N SER A 295 -23.13 -8.64 -9.14
CA SER A 295 -23.58 -8.21 -7.83
C SER A 295 -22.65 -8.78 -6.77
N GLY A 296 -22.74 -8.29 -5.54
CA GLY A 296 -21.98 -8.81 -4.40
C GLY A 296 -20.88 -7.87 -3.93
N LEU A 297 -20.32 -8.20 -2.77
CA LEU A 297 -19.34 -7.38 -2.08
C LEU A 297 -17.96 -7.51 -2.75
N VAL A 298 -17.39 -6.40 -3.18
CA VAL A 298 -15.98 -6.25 -3.55
C VAL A 298 -15.30 -5.48 -2.42
N GLN A 299 -15.12 -6.15 -1.28
CA GLN A 299 -14.60 -5.52 -0.06
C GLN A 299 -13.08 -5.43 -0.06
N SER A 300 -12.41 -6.41 -0.66
CA SER A 300 -10.96 -6.53 -0.61
C SER A 300 -10.33 -6.09 -1.93
N ILE A 301 -9.51 -5.04 -1.88
CA ILE A 301 -8.74 -4.54 -3.01
C ILE A 301 -7.27 -4.36 -2.62
N ALA A 302 -6.38 -4.53 -3.59
CA ALA A 302 -4.97 -4.15 -3.44
C ALA A 302 -4.51 -3.44 -4.70
N VAL A 303 -3.76 -2.35 -4.52
CA VAL A 303 -3.23 -1.55 -5.64
C VAL A 303 -1.72 -1.47 -5.52
N ARG A 304 -1.03 -1.64 -6.65
CA ARG A 304 0.43 -1.52 -6.73
C ARG A 304 0.85 -0.86 -8.03
N ASP A 305 1.66 0.18 -7.90
CA ASP A 305 2.37 0.81 -9.02
C ASP A 305 3.75 0.17 -9.22
N ILE A 306 4.05 -0.27 -10.44
CA ILE A 306 5.26 -1.00 -10.83
C ILE A 306 5.69 -0.53 -12.22
N ASP A 307 6.84 0.14 -12.32
CA ASP A 307 7.43 0.56 -13.59
C ASP A 307 6.42 1.20 -14.57
N GLY A 308 5.60 2.14 -14.08
CA GLY A 308 4.59 2.85 -14.87
C GLY A 308 3.31 2.07 -15.17
N HIS A 309 3.15 0.88 -14.58
CA HIS A 309 1.92 0.10 -14.60
C HIS A 309 1.24 0.15 -13.24
N CYS A 310 -0.07 0.33 -13.22
CA CYS A 310 -0.90 0.20 -12.03
C CYS A 310 -1.61 -1.17 -12.10
N LYS A 311 -1.32 -2.05 -11.14
CA LYS A 311 -2.04 -3.32 -10.95
C LYS A 311 -3.07 -3.16 -9.84
N ILE A 312 -4.28 -3.65 -10.09
CA ILE A 312 -5.38 -3.68 -9.12
C ILE A 312 -5.82 -5.13 -8.96
N ALA A 313 -5.73 -5.66 -7.74
CA ALA A 313 -6.38 -6.91 -7.36
C ALA A 313 -7.70 -6.57 -6.67
N SER A 314 -8.73 -7.35 -6.97
CA SER A 314 -10.05 -7.24 -6.36
C SER A 314 -10.57 -8.63 -6.07
N ALA A 315 -11.15 -8.84 -4.89
CA ALA A 315 -11.79 -10.09 -4.52
C ALA A 315 -13.26 -9.87 -4.20
N SER A 316 -14.10 -10.80 -4.65
CA SER A 316 -15.53 -10.80 -4.34
C SER A 316 -16.02 -12.21 -4.08
N ALA A 317 -16.74 -12.37 -2.97
CA ALA A 317 -17.58 -13.54 -2.74
C ALA A 317 -18.78 -13.44 -3.68
N THR A 318 -18.91 -14.39 -4.60
CA THR A 318 -20.06 -14.41 -5.51
C THR A 318 -21.23 -15.08 -4.80
N PRO A 319 -22.40 -14.42 -4.65
CA PRO A 319 -23.56 -15.06 -4.05
C PRO A 319 -23.90 -16.39 -4.73
N GLY A 320 -24.09 -17.45 -3.94
CA GLY A 320 -24.39 -18.80 -4.43
C GLY A 320 -23.17 -19.62 -4.91
N ARG A 321 -21.94 -19.13 -4.77
CA ARG A 321 -20.72 -19.91 -5.01
C ARG A 321 -19.92 -20.06 -3.71
N ARG A 322 -19.39 -21.27 -3.47
CA ARG A 322 -18.47 -21.56 -2.36
C ARG A 322 -17.04 -21.06 -2.57
N CYS A 323 -16.75 -20.40 -3.70
CA CYS A 323 -15.39 -19.98 -4.06
C CYS A 323 -15.35 -18.47 -4.35
N VAL A 324 -14.39 -17.79 -3.74
CA VAL A 324 -14.10 -16.38 -4.03
C VAL A 324 -13.38 -16.26 -5.37
N THR A 325 -13.80 -15.28 -6.17
CA THR A 325 -13.08 -14.92 -7.40
C THR A 325 -12.19 -13.72 -7.12
N ILE A 326 -10.94 -13.80 -7.56
CA ILE A 326 -9.99 -12.69 -7.53
C ILE A 326 -9.68 -12.29 -8.97
N ASN A 327 -9.93 -11.04 -9.33
CA ASN A 327 -9.57 -10.49 -10.64
C ASN A 327 -8.37 -9.56 -10.49
N ILE A 328 -7.42 -9.65 -11.43
CA ILE A 328 -6.26 -8.76 -11.54
C ILE A 328 -6.42 -7.90 -12.78
N TRP A 329 -6.35 -6.60 -12.59
CA TRP A 329 -6.48 -5.57 -13.61
C TRP A 329 -5.17 -4.81 -13.75
N GLN A 330 -4.84 -4.37 -14.96
CA GLN A 330 -3.62 -3.63 -15.23
C GLN A 330 -3.87 -2.49 -16.22
N HIS A 331 -3.32 -1.32 -15.90
CA HIS A 331 -3.22 -0.16 -16.80
C HIS A 331 -1.79 0.36 -16.85
N GLN A 332 -1.32 0.77 -18.03
CA GLN A 332 -0.04 1.42 -18.20
C GLN A 332 -0.24 2.95 -18.28
N TYR A 333 0.08 3.65 -17.20
CA TYR A 333 -0.14 5.11 -17.07
C TYR A 333 1.12 5.94 -17.32
N ALA A 334 2.29 5.30 -17.37
CA ALA A 334 3.56 5.93 -17.69
C ALA A 334 4.46 4.94 -18.46
N PRO A 335 5.37 5.44 -19.32
CA PRO A 335 6.41 4.58 -19.87
C PRO A 335 7.23 3.97 -18.72
N PRO A 336 7.74 2.74 -18.89
CA PRO A 336 8.61 2.15 -17.89
C PRO A 336 9.76 3.10 -17.65
N LYS A 337 10.06 3.40 -16.39
CA LYS A 337 11.25 4.17 -16.05
C LYS A 337 12.42 3.35 -16.59
N LEU A 338 13.08 3.82 -17.65
CA LEU A 338 14.39 3.29 -18.03
C LEU A 338 15.26 3.49 -16.80
N ASN A 339 15.47 2.44 -16.00
CA ASN A 339 16.49 2.47 -14.99
C ASN A 339 17.78 2.85 -15.71
N ASN A 340 18.34 4.00 -15.32
CA ASN A 340 19.63 4.43 -15.79
C ASN A 340 20.61 3.30 -15.50
N LYS A 341 20.99 2.62 -16.58
CA LYS A 341 21.87 1.46 -16.69
C LYS A 341 21.29 0.18 -16.08
N PRO A 342 20.92 -0.83 -16.91
CA PRO A 342 21.33 -2.18 -16.54
C PRO A 342 22.83 -2.10 -16.24
N ASN A 343 23.29 -2.85 -15.25
CA ASN A 343 24.67 -3.32 -15.27
C ASN A 343 24.85 -4.05 -16.61
N LEU A 344 25.24 -3.31 -17.65
CA LEU A 344 26.08 -3.79 -18.71
C LEU A 344 27.37 -4.20 -18.01
N CYS A 345 27.31 -5.35 -17.33
CA CYS A 345 28.40 -6.29 -17.41
C CYS A 345 28.55 -6.53 -18.91
N THR A 346 29.34 -5.64 -19.49
CA THR A 346 29.58 -5.60 -20.91
C THR A 346 30.31 -6.90 -21.11
N ARG A 347 29.60 -7.91 -21.64
CA ARG A 347 30.22 -9.15 -22.09
C ARG A 347 31.06 -8.76 -23.30
N TRP A 348 32.19 -8.10 -23.03
CA TRP A 348 33.29 -8.05 -23.96
C TRP A 348 33.70 -9.51 -24.10
N THR A 349 33.34 -10.13 -25.22
CA THR A 349 33.99 -11.37 -25.59
C THR A 349 35.47 -11.03 -25.73
N LEU A 350 36.38 -11.92 -25.29
CA LEU A 350 37.84 -11.73 -25.38
C LEU A 350 38.31 -11.21 -26.76
N LYS A 351 37.57 -11.54 -27.83
CA LYS A 351 37.82 -11.03 -29.19
C LYS A 351 37.58 -9.52 -29.32
N SER A 352 36.51 -8.99 -28.73
CA SER A 352 36.14 -7.56 -28.81
C SER A 352 37.07 -6.65 -27.99
N SER A 353 37.52 -7.09 -26.81
CA SER A 353 38.51 -6.34 -26.01
C SER A 353 39.90 -6.37 -26.67
N LEU A 354 40.31 -7.50 -27.24
CA LEU A 354 41.57 -7.61 -27.97
C LEU A 354 41.58 -6.70 -29.22
N TRP A 355 40.45 -6.62 -29.93
CA TRP A 355 40.35 -5.77 -31.13
C TRP A 355 40.43 -4.28 -30.82
N VAL A 356 39.83 -3.84 -29.70
CA VAL A 356 39.95 -2.45 -29.23
C VAL A 356 41.37 -2.16 -28.77
N MET A 357 42.02 -3.09 -28.07
CA MET A 357 43.41 -2.91 -27.60
C MET A 357 44.39 -2.80 -28.78
N VAL A 358 44.21 -3.61 -29.83
CA VAL A 358 45.02 -3.52 -31.06
C VAL A 358 44.83 -2.16 -31.73
N ARG A 359 43.59 -1.62 -31.81
CA ARG A 359 43.36 -0.29 -32.40
C ARG A 359 43.95 0.85 -31.59
N ILE A 360 43.94 0.75 -30.26
CA ILE A 360 44.58 1.75 -29.41
C ILE A 360 46.09 1.69 -29.59
N LEU A 361 46.69 0.50 -29.62
CA LEU A 361 48.12 0.33 -29.83
C LEU A 361 48.58 0.81 -31.21
N THR A 362 47.80 0.59 -32.27
CA THR A 362 48.13 1.11 -33.59
C THR A 362 48.01 2.63 -33.65
N LEU A 363 47.00 3.22 -33.01
CA LEU A 363 46.86 4.68 -32.90
C LEU A 363 48.01 5.31 -32.12
N VAL A 364 48.43 4.70 -31.01
CA VAL A 364 49.57 5.17 -30.22
C VAL A 364 50.88 5.04 -31.02
N ALA A 365 51.10 3.92 -31.71
CA ALA A 365 52.28 3.75 -32.56
C ALA A 365 52.31 4.78 -33.71
N LEU A 366 51.15 5.08 -34.31
CA LEU A 366 51.02 6.08 -35.36
C LEU A 366 51.26 7.50 -34.83
N LEU A 367 50.78 7.80 -33.61
CA LEU A 367 51.04 9.07 -32.94
C LEU A 367 52.53 9.25 -32.62
N VAL A 368 53.19 8.21 -32.09
CA VAL A 368 54.64 8.22 -31.80
C VAL A 368 55.45 8.37 -33.09
N ALA A 369 55.07 7.71 -34.18
CA ALA A 369 55.70 7.87 -35.47
C ALA A 369 55.54 9.30 -36.03
N LEU A 370 54.36 9.90 -35.88
CA LEU A 370 54.09 11.28 -36.31
C LEU A 370 54.87 12.32 -35.48
N ILE A 371 55.07 12.07 -34.19
CA ILE A 371 55.92 12.91 -33.33
C ILE A 371 57.39 12.72 -33.70
N GLY A 372 57.85 11.47 -33.94
CA GLY A 372 59.23 11.16 -34.35
C GLY A 372 59.60 11.71 -35.73
N LEU A 373 58.63 11.81 -36.64
CA LEU A 373 58.78 12.46 -37.96
C LEU A 373 58.63 13.99 -37.90
N GLY A 374 58.39 14.56 -36.72
CA GLY A 374 58.29 16.01 -36.51
C GLY A 374 57.01 16.66 -37.04
N ILE A 375 55.99 15.86 -37.38
CA ILE A 375 54.72 16.31 -37.97
C ILE A 375 53.73 16.76 -36.88
N ALA A 376 53.82 16.19 -35.68
CA ALA A 376 52.99 16.56 -34.53
C ALA A 376 53.84 17.12 -33.39
N ARG A 377 53.57 18.36 -32.96
CA ARG A 377 54.09 18.93 -31.71
C ARG A 377 52.96 18.97 -30.68
N LEU A 378 53.17 18.31 -29.54
CA LEU A 378 52.29 18.44 -28.37
C LEU A 378 52.81 19.60 -27.54
N ASP A 379 52.18 20.77 -27.67
CA ASP A 379 52.45 21.89 -26.76
C ASP A 379 51.79 21.59 -25.40
N PRO A 380 52.50 21.77 -24.27
CA PRO A 380 51.92 21.56 -22.94
C PRO A 380 50.84 22.61 -22.66
N VAL A 381 49.60 22.16 -22.42
CA VAL A 381 48.44 23.01 -22.12
C VAL A 381 48.56 23.61 -20.71
N PRO A 382 48.65 24.94 -20.52
CA PRO A 382 48.78 25.55 -19.21
C PRO A 382 47.42 26.06 -18.72
N GLN A 383 46.46 25.18 -18.38
CA GLN A 383 45.12 25.65 -17.91
C GLN A 383 44.45 24.81 -16.81
N ILE A 384 45.15 23.89 -16.15
CA ILE A 384 44.53 23.10 -15.05
C ILE A 384 44.43 23.92 -13.75
N ALA A 385 45.36 24.84 -13.49
CA ALA A 385 45.36 25.65 -12.26
C ALA A 385 44.22 26.69 -12.21
N HIS A 386 43.78 27.21 -13.37
CA HIS A 386 42.73 28.23 -13.43
C HIS A 386 41.32 27.67 -13.13
N TRP A 387 41.10 26.39 -13.44
CA TRP A 387 39.82 25.71 -13.19
C TRP A 387 39.61 25.37 -11.71
N CYS A 388 40.68 25.10 -10.96
CA CYS A 388 40.57 24.81 -9.51
C CYS A 388 40.24 26.06 -8.68
N ALA A 389 40.67 27.26 -9.10
CA ALA A 389 40.38 28.50 -8.37
C ALA A 389 38.90 28.92 -8.49
N LYS A 390 38.27 28.68 -9.64
CA LYS A 390 36.87 29.07 -9.91
C LYS A 390 35.85 28.26 -9.09
N PHE A 391 36.21 27.05 -8.67
CA PHE A 391 35.34 26.17 -7.88
C PHE A 391 35.26 26.52 -6.37
N GLN A 392 36.16 27.38 -5.86
CA GLN A 392 36.12 27.81 -4.46
C GLN A 392 35.28 29.08 -4.22
N GLU A 393 35.13 29.96 -5.21
CA GLU A 393 34.32 31.20 -5.06
C GLU A 393 32.80 30.94 -5.08
N GLU A 394 32.32 29.94 -5.82
CA GLU A 394 30.89 29.62 -5.90
C GLU A 394 30.32 28.95 -4.63
N ARG A 395 31.17 28.43 -3.73
CA ARG A 395 30.73 27.88 -2.42
C ARG A 395 30.48 28.96 -1.35
N VAL A 396 30.97 30.18 -1.51
CA VAL A 396 30.87 31.23 -0.48
C VAL A 396 29.65 32.14 -0.69
N SER A 397 29.10 32.22 -1.90
CA SER A 397 27.90 33.03 -2.20
C SER A 397 26.56 32.35 -1.86
N ALA A 398 26.53 31.02 -1.73
CA ALA A 398 25.31 30.26 -1.41
C ALA A 398 24.97 30.18 0.09
N LEU A 399 25.79 30.76 0.97
CA LEU A 399 25.63 30.77 2.43
C LEU A 399 25.11 32.10 3.00
N ARG A 400 24.67 33.05 2.16
CA ARG A 400 24.12 34.35 2.59
C ARG A 400 22.78 34.66 1.90
N SER A 401 21.72 33.97 2.26
CA SER A 401 20.35 34.47 2.05
C SER A 401 19.35 33.75 2.96
N SER A 402 19.02 34.38 4.09
CA SER A 402 17.87 34.04 4.95
C SER A 402 16.77 35.09 4.71
N PRO A 403 15.49 34.70 4.60
CA PRO A 403 14.38 35.64 4.70
C PRO A 403 13.70 35.57 6.08
N GLU A 404 13.36 36.76 6.61
CA GLU A 404 12.64 37.01 7.86
C GLU A 404 11.15 36.59 7.82
N PRO A 405 10.49 36.42 9.00
CA PRO A 405 9.10 35.97 9.08
C PRO A 405 8.09 37.13 9.09
N VAL A 406 7.04 37.01 8.26
CA VAL A 406 5.89 37.92 8.26
C VAL A 406 4.77 37.37 9.15
N LYS A 407 4.38 38.14 10.16
CA LYS A 407 3.22 37.89 11.03
C LYS A 407 1.92 38.30 10.32
N GLY A 408 0.90 37.44 10.35
CA GLY A 408 -0.47 37.78 9.99
C GLY A 408 -1.48 37.05 10.89
N ARG A 409 -2.24 37.82 11.68
CA ARG A 409 -3.45 37.39 12.42
C ARG A 409 -4.67 37.49 11.50
N TYR A 410 -5.74 36.71 11.76
CA TYR A 410 -7.16 37.12 11.93
C TYR A 410 -8.12 35.89 11.96
N PRO A 411 -9.37 36.02 12.44
CA PRO A 411 -9.91 35.17 13.51
C PRO A 411 -10.99 34.16 13.09
N LEU A 412 -11.34 33.31 14.06
CA LEU A 412 -12.44 32.35 14.10
C LEU A 412 -13.80 33.04 14.32
N THR A 413 -14.83 32.55 13.63
CA THR A 413 -16.24 32.60 14.08
C THR A 413 -16.92 31.31 13.63
N GLY A 414 -17.58 30.61 14.56
CA GLY A 414 -18.35 29.41 14.30
C GLY A 414 -19.76 29.69 13.83
N ASP A 415 -20.47 28.63 13.46
CA ASP A 415 -21.91 28.52 13.70
C ASP A 415 -22.33 27.05 13.75
N GLU A 416 -23.19 26.75 14.72
CA GLU A 416 -23.79 25.45 14.99
C GLU A 416 -25.02 25.25 14.10
N SER A 417 -25.16 24.08 13.49
CA SER A 417 -26.46 23.62 13.00
C SER A 417 -26.60 22.12 13.23
N GLY A 418 -27.63 21.73 13.98
CA GLY A 418 -27.90 20.39 14.49
C GLY A 418 -27.97 19.31 13.40
N GLY A 419 -26.83 18.65 13.18
CA GLY A 419 -26.73 17.35 12.55
C GLY A 419 -26.66 16.26 13.61
N MET A 420 -27.26 15.10 13.31
CA MET A 420 -27.06 13.85 14.03
C MET A 420 -25.56 13.66 14.33
N THR A 421 -25.22 13.42 15.59
CA THR A 421 -23.81 13.41 15.99
C THR A 421 -23.09 12.21 15.36
N LEU A 422 -21.77 12.31 15.16
CA LEU A 422 -20.95 11.16 14.71
C LEU A 422 -21.17 9.93 15.61
N GLN A 423 -21.42 10.17 16.91
CA GLN A 423 -21.74 9.15 17.89
C GLN A 423 -23.09 8.46 17.62
N ASP A 424 -24.14 9.23 17.31
CA ASP A 424 -25.45 8.68 16.94
C ASP A 424 -25.41 7.86 15.64
N MET A 425 -24.57 8.30 14.68
CA MET A 425 -24.31 7.53 13.47
C MET A 425 -23.59 6.22 13.81
N ALA A 426 -22.50 6.28 14.58
CA ALA A 426 -21.73 5.10 14.99
C ALA A 426 -22.58 4.06 15.73
N GLU A 427 -23.45 4.49 16.65
CA GLU A 427 -24.37 3.59 17.37
C GLU A 427 -25.40 2.93 16.43
N ARG A 428 -25.93 3.68 15.46
CA ARG A 428 -26.81 3.12 14.42
C ARG A 428 -26.08 2.16 13.47
N PHE A 429 -24.83 2.44 13.10
CA PHE A 429 -24.03 1.54 12.27
C PHE A 429 -23.71 0.24 13.01
N MET A 430 -23.36 0.31 14.31
CA MET A 430 -23.16 -0.89 15.14
C MET A 430 -24.44 -1.72 15.25
N ALA A 431 -25.60 -1.06 15.42
CA ALA A 431 -26.90 -1.74 15.47
C ALA A 431 -27.31 -2.36 14.12
N LEU A 432 -26.98 -1.71 12.99
CA LEU A 432 -27.26 -2.20 11.65
C LEU A 432 -26.29 -3.32 11.22
N ALA A 433 -25.03 -3.27 11.63
CA ALA A 433 -24.08 -4.36 11.47
C ALA A 433 -24.56 -5.62 12.22
N LEU A 434 -25.14 -5.45 13.41
CA LEU A 434 -25.80 -6.52 14.17
C LEU A 434 -27.12 -7.01 13.53
N GLN A 435 -27.87 -6.15 12.83
CA GLN A 435 -29.12 -6.54 12.14
C GLN A 435 -28.87 -7.24 10.79
N ALA A 436 -27.84 -6.85 10.04
CA ALA A 436 -27.41 -7.55 8.82
C ALA A 436 -26.95 -8.99 9.12
N ASP A 437 -26.46 -9.24 10.34
CA ASP A 437 -26.13 -10.57 10.88
C ASP A 437 -27.38 -11.48 10.97
N HIS A 438 -28.57 -10.92 11.24
CA HIS A 438 -29.82 -11.70 11.32
C HIS A 438 -30.52 -11.91 9.98
N SER A 439 -30.50 -10.95 9.06
CA SER A 439 -31.18 -11.08 7.76
C SER A 439 -30.45 -12.00 6.78
N THR A 440 -29.14 -12.20 6.95
CA THR A 440 -28.34 -13.11 6.10
C THR A 440 -28.55 -14.59 6.50
N PHE A 441 -29.09 -14.85 7.71
CA PHE A 441 -29.37 -16.20 8.22
C PHE A 441 -30.85 -16.61 8.16
N ALA A 442 -31.78 -15.70 7.88
CA ALA A 442 -33.22 -16.02 7.87
C ALA A 442 -33.71 -16.87 6.67
N VAL A 443 -32.83 -17.29 5.75
CA VAL A 443 -33.18 -18.16 4.61
C VAL A 443 -32.53 -19.55 4.70
N HIS A 444 -31.69 -19.82 5.69
CA HIS A 444 -31.12 -21.15 5.92
C HIS A 444 -31.20 -21.52 7.40
N ASP A 445 -32.38 -22.01 7.80
CA ASP A 445 -32.53 -22.72 9.05
C ASP A 445 -32.43 -24.24 8.83
N GLN A 446 -31.81 -24.87 9.82
CA GLN A 446 -31.64 -26.29 10.12
C GLN A 446 -30.43 -27.03 9.52
N ARG A 447 -29.39 -27.09 10.37
CA ARG A 447 -28.17 -27.92 10.40
C ARG A 447 -26.90 -27.24 9.89
N GLU A 448 -26.25 -26.46 10.76
CA GLU A 448 -24.80 -26.37 10.88
C GLU A 448 -24.43 -25.48 12.09
N GLU A 449 -24.47 -26.04 13.30
CA GLU A 449 -24.05 -25.39 14.55
C GLU A 449 -22.50 -25.33 14.69
N GLN A 450 -21.80 -25.30 13.56
CA GLN A 450 -20.33 -25.37 13.47
C GLN A 450 -19.72 -24.35 12.49
N VAL A 451 -20.52 -23.48 11.88
CA VAL A 451 -19.99 -22.31 11.14
C VAL A 451 -19.46 -21.32 12.17
N SER A 452 -18.14 -21.23 12.23
CA SER A 452 -17.37 -20.87 13.41
C SER A 452 -17.52 -19.40 13.84
N THR A 453 -17.39 -19.18 15.14
CA THR A 453 -17.22 -17.89 15.82
C THR A 453 -16.15 -16.97 15.21
N ASN A 454 -15.28 -17.48 14.32
CA ASN A 454 -14.20 -16.73 13.68
C ASN A 454 -14.69 -15.73 12.62
N ASP A 455 -15.79 -16.01 11.91
CA ASP A 455 -16.29 -15.10 10.87
C ASP A 455 -16.84 -13.80 11.49
N ARG A 456 -17.47 -13.89 12.67
CA ARG A 456 -18.01 -12.73 13.40
C ARG A 456 -16.97 -11.70 13.85
N ILE A 457 -15.69 -12.10 13.95
CA ILE A 457 -14.62 -11.24 14.50
C ILE A 457 -14.15 -10.20 13.47
N ILE A 458 -14.20 -10.48 12.16
CA ILE A 458 -13.56 -9.62 11.14
C ILE A 458 -14.54 -8.64 10.48
N TYR A 459 -15.86 -8.90 10.57
CA TYR A 459 -16.90 -8.06 9.94
C TYR A 459 -17.31 -6.81 10.74
N LEU A 460 -16.83 -6.69 11.98
CA LEU A 460 -16.99 -5.51 12.86
C LEU A 460 -15.65 -4.77 12.99
#